data_AF-A0A961HDM4-F1
#
_entry.id   AF-A0A961HDM4-F1
#
_cell.length_a   1.000
_cell.length_b   1.000
_cell.length_c   1.000
_cell.angle_alpha   90.00
_cell.angle_beta   90.00
_cell.angle_gamma   90.00
#
_symmetry.space_group_name_H-M   'P 1'
#
loop_
_entity.id
_entity.type
_entity.pdbx_description
1 polymer ?
#
loop_
_entity_poly.entity_id
_entity_poly.type
_entity_poly.pdbx_seq_one_letter_code
_entity_poly.pdbx_strand_id
1 'polypeptide(L)'
;MSTPINRPLTDDERQLLLRLAVDVVAGQLGCHPEAAAAALDGMAVTLRGDATDVYLDADGRQIVHTTRDWLAWHATRDGIDPATDVGPIQP
;
A
#
# COMPACT_ATOMS: atom_id res chain seq x y z
N MET A 1 6.52 18.47 -3.50
CA MET A 1 6.95 18.15 -4.88
C MET A 1 7.35 16.69 -4.86
N SER A 2 6.68 15.82 -5.62
CA SER A 2 7.01 14.39 -5.66
C SER A 2 8.29 14.18 -6.48
N THR A 3 9.29 13.49 -5.93
CA THR A 3 10.52 13.17 -6.65
C THR A 3 10.28 11.95 -7.53
N PRO A 4 10.50 12.01 -8.86
CA PRO A 4 10.31 10.84 -9.72
C PRO A 4 11.33 9.74 -9.38
N ILE A 5 10.85 8.54 -9.09
CA ILE A 5 11.65 7.38 -8.69
C ILE A 5 11.65 6.33 -9.81
N ASN A 6 12.70 6.35 -10.64
CA ASN A 6 12.88 5.42 -11.78
C ASN A 6 13.65 4.14 -11.42
N ARG A 7 13.39 3.55 -10.25
CA ARG A 7 13.95 2.25 -9.84
C ARG A 7 12.84 1.22 -9.59
N PRO A 8 13.14 -0.09 -9.65
CA PRO A 8 12.22 -1.12 -9.17
C PRO A 8 11.84 -0.89 -7.69
N LEU A 9 10.67 -1.40 -7.29
CA LEU A 9 10.24 -1.37 -5.89
C LEU A 9 11.18 -2.23 -5.03
N THR A 10 11.65 -1.68 -3.91
CA THR A 10 12.41 -2.44 -2.90
C THR A 10 11.51 -3.42 -2.15
N ASP A 11 12.11 -4.39 -1.46
CA ASP A 11 11.36 -5.32 -0.62
C ASP A 11 10.57 -4.60 0.48
N ASP A 12 11.14 -3.57 1.11
CA ASP A 12 10.45 -2.75 2.12
C ASP A 12 9.25 -2.00 1.54
N GLU A 13 9.39 -1.43 0.34
CA GLU A 13 8.30 -0.76 -0.39
C GLU A 13 7.17 -1.75 -0.74
N ARG A 14 7.52 -2.98 -1.12
CA ARG A 14 6.55 -4.06 -1.39
C ARG A 14 5.84 -4.52 -0.12
N GLN A 15 6.58 -4.69 0.98
CA GLN A 15 6.00 -5.04 2.28
C GLN A 15 5.04 -3.97 2.78
N LEU A 16 5.40 -2.69 2.65
CA LEU A 16 4.52 -1.58 3.00
C LEU A 16 3.25 -1.56 2.15
N LEU A 17 3.34 -1.80 0.83
CA LEU A 17 2.17 -1.90 -0.03
C LEU A 17 1.24 -3.05 0.34
N LEU A 18 1.81 -4.23 0.64
CA LEU A 18 1.03 -5.37 1.11
C LEU A 18 0.35 -5.06 2.44
N ARG A 19 1.05 -4.42 3.38
CA ARG A 19 0.48 -4.00 4.65
C ARG A 19 -0.69 -3.05 4.47
N LEU A 20 -0.53 -2.03 3.62
CA LEU A 20 -1.61 -1.10 3.29
C LEU A 20 -2.81 -1.80 2.67
N ALA A 21 -2.59 -2.78 1.78
CA ALA A 21 -3.68 -3.55 1.20
C ALA A 21 -4.44 -4.35 2.25
N VAL A 22 -3.73 -4.97 3.19
CA VAL A 22 -4.34 -5.67 4.33
C VAL A 22 -5.19 -4.71 5.16
N ASP A 23 -4.65 -3.54 5.50
CA ASP A 23 -5.37 -2.56 6.33
C ASP A 23 -6.60 -1.98 5.60
N VAL A 24 -6.52 -1.74 4.28
CA VAL A 24 -7.66 -1.34 3.45
C VAL A 24 -8.74 -2.42 3.42
N VAL A 25 -8.38 -3.67 3.16
CA VAL A 25 -9.33 -4.79 3.10
C VAL A 25 -9.96 -5.04 4.48
N ALA A 26 -9.16 -5.01 5.54
CA ALA A 26 -9.64 -5.13 6.92
C ALA A 26 -10.64 -4.02 7.27
N GLY A 27 -10.33 -2.77 6.92
CA GLY A 27 -11.21 -1.62 7.12
C GLY A 27 -12.52 -1.71 6.33
N GLN A 28 -12.46 -2.15 5.07
CA GLN A 28 -13.65 -2.31 4.21
C GLN A 28 -14.58 -3.43 4.68
N LEU A 29 -14.02 -4.54 5.16
CA LEU A 29 -14.78 -5.70 5.60
C LEU A 29 -15.13 -5.66 7.09
N GLY A 30 -14.55 -4.73 7.85
CA GLY A 30 -14.68 -4.68 9.30
C GLY A 30 -14.10 -5.91 10.00
N CYS A 31 -13.08 -6.55 9.39
CA CYS A 31 -12.48 -7.78 9.89
C CYS A 31 -11.09 -7.54 10.49
N HIS A 32 -10.56 -8.55 11.19
CA HIS A 32 -9.20 -8.48 11.74
C HIS A 32 -8.16 -8.50 10.61
N PRO A 33 -7.03 -7.78 10.72
CA PRO A 33 -5.97 -7.76 9.69
C PRO A 33 -5.47 -9.14 9.26
N GLU A 34 -5.43 -10.11 10.18
CA GLU A 34 -5.06 -11.49 9.84
C GLU A 34 -6.04 -12.16 8.86
N ALA A 35 -7.34 -11.92 9.03
CA ALA A 35 -8.35 -12.45 8.12
C ALA A 35 -8.29 -11.77 6.75
N ALA A 36 -8.00 -10.46 6.72
CA ALA A 36 -7.76 -9.73 5.48
C ALA A 36 -6.50 -10.20 4.75
N ALA A 37 -5.41 -10.48 5.48
CA ALA A 37 -4.19 -11.05 4.93
C ALA A 37 -4.43 -12.44 4.34
N ALA A 38 -5.17 -13.31 5.04
CA ALA A 38 -5.55 -14.62 4.52
C ALA A 38 -6.43 -14.53 3.27
N ALA A 39 -7.33 -13.55 3.20
CA ALA A 39 -8.14 -13.30 2.01
C ALA A 39 -7.27 -12.84 0.82
N LEU A 40 -6.30 -11.95 1.06
CA LEU A 40 -5.38 -11.47 0.04
C LEU A 40 -4.42 -12.56 -0.46
N ASP A 41 -4.00 -13.48 0.40
CA ASP A 41 -3.13 -14.62 0.03
C ASP A 41 -3.81 -15.56 -0.98
N GLY A 42 -5.15 -15.63 -0.95
CA GLY A 42 -5.95 -16.38 -1.92
C GLY A 42 -6.21 -15.64 -3.24
N MET A 43 -5.82 -14.37 -3.37
CA MET A 43 -6.08 -13.52 -4.53
C MET A 43 -4.83 -13.35 -5.40
N ALA A 44 -5.03 -13.12 -6.70
CA ALA A 44 -3.94 -12.75 -7.59
C ALA A 44 -3.53 -11.29 -7.34
N VAL A 45 -2.48 -11.09 -6.55
CA VAL A 45 -1.93 -9.76 -6.26
C VAL A 45 -0.94 -9.34 -7.35
N THR A 46 -1.21 -8.20 -7.98
CA THR A 46 -0.34 -7.60 -9.00
C THR A 46 0.09 -6.20 -8.56
N LEU A 47 1.39 -5.93 -8.67
CA LEU A 47 1.96 -4.61 -8.45
C LEU A 47 2.22 -3.95 -9.80
N ARG A 48 1.68 -2.75 -10.00
CA ARG A 48 1.95 -1.91 -11.17
C ARG A 48 2.33 -0.50 -10.72
N GLY A 49 3.12 0.21 -11.51
CA GLY A 49 3.49 1.57 -11.18
C GLY A 49 4.45 2.16 -12.18
N ASP A 50 4.62 3.47 -12.09
CA ASP A 50 5.57 4.24 -12.86
C ASP A 50 6.51 5.03 -11.93
N ALA A 51 7.13 6.09 -12.46
CA ALA A 51 8.05 6.93 -11.72
C ALA A 51 7.37 7.74 -10.59
N THR A 52 6.05 7.92 -10.65
CA THR A 52 5.28 8.83 -9.80
C THR A 52 4.31 8.07 -8.90
N ASP A 53 3.63 7.07 -9.45
CA ASP A 53 2.55 6.36 -8.79
C ASP A 53 2.79 4.85 -8.74
N VAL A 54 2.23 4.23 -7.71
CA VAL A 54 2.20 2.79 -7.56
C VAL A 54 0.79 2.33 -7.18
N TYR A 55 0.43 1.17 -7.68
CA TYR A 55 -0.85 0.55 -7.48
C TYR A 55 -0.66 -0.91 -7.11
N LEU A 56 -1.47 -1.36 -6.16
CA LEU A 56 -1.63 -2.77 -5.84
C LEU A 56 -3.04 -3.18 -6.24
N ASP A 57 -3.13 -4.09 -7.20
CA ASP A 57 -4.38 -4.70 -7.61
C ASP A 57 -4.47 -6.12 -7.02
N ALA A 58 -5.66 -6.51 -6.56
CA ALA A 58 -6.00 -7.88 -6.17
C ALA A 58 -7.18 -8.36 -7.02
N ASP A 59 -7.04 -9.50 -7.71
CA ASP A 59 -8.03 -10.05 -8.64
C ASP A 59 -8.54 -9.02 -9.68
N GLY A 60 -7.62 -8.19 -10.18
CA GLY A 60 -7.92 -7.16 -11.17
C GLY A 60 -8.64 -5.92 -10.63
N ARG A 61 -8.78 -5.78 -9.30
CA ARG A 61 -9.31 -4.58 -8.64
C ARG A 61 -8.20 -3.83 -7.92
N GLN A 62 -8.14 -2.52 -8.16
CA GLN A 62 -7.21 -1.64 -7.45
C GLN A 62 -7.60 -1.53 -5.97
N ILE A 63 -6.72 -1.97 -5.08
CA ILE A 63 -6.89 -1.90 -3.62
C ILE A 63 -6.15 -0.69 -3.06
N VAL A 64 -4.90 -0.49 -3.47
CA VAL A 64 -4.04 0.59 -2.99
C VAL A 64 -3.57 1.44 -4.16
N HIS A 65 -3.58 2.75 -3.97
CA HIS A 65 -2.90 3.73 -4.82
C HIS A 65 -2.13 4.69 -3.92
N THR A 66 -0.84 4.85 -4.17
CA THR A 66 -0.02 5.86 -3.50
C THR A 66 1.07 6.37 -4.42
N THR A 67 1.72 7.47 -4.02
CA THR A 67 2.86 8.02 -4.76
C THR A 67 4.15 7.29 -4.40
N ARG A 68 5.07 7.19 -5.35
CA ARG A 68 6.40 6.58 -5.16
C ARG A 68 7.23 7.30 -4.10
N ASP A 69 7.16 8.62 -4.06
CA ASP A 69 7.86 9.46 -3.09
C ASP A 69 7.39 9.17 -1.66
N TRP A 70 6.07 9.16 -1.45
CA TRP A 70 5.47 8.80 -0.16
C TRP A 70 5.84 7.38 0.25
N LEU A 71 5.76 6.42 -0.67
CA LEU A 71 6.08 5.03 -0.38
C LEU A 71 7.56 4.87 0.03
N ALA A 72 8.48 5.46 -0.73
CA ALA A 72 9.91 5.37 -0.43
C ALA A 72 10.25 6.05 0.91
N TRP A 73 9.58 7.16 1.22
CA TRP A 73 9.77 7.87 2.48
C TRP A 73 9.28 7.07 3.69
N HIS A 74 8.11 6.41 3.59
CA HIS A 74 7.56 5.60 4.67
C HIS A 74 8.25 4.23 4.79
N ALA A 75 8.63 3.60 3.68
CA ALA A 75 9.31 2.31 3.67
C ALA A 75 10.69 2.36 4.36
N THR A 76 11.32 3.54 4.42
CA THR A 76 12.62 3.73 5.09
C THR A 76 12.51 4.06 6.58
N ARG A 77 11.29 4.21 7.11
CA ARG A 77 11.03 4.55 8.51
C ARG A 77 10.32 3.40 9.22
N ASP A 78 11.11 2.57 9.89
CA ASP A 78 10.59 1.59 10.85
C ASP A 78 9.74 2.29 11.92
N GLY A 79 8.48 1.85 12.06
CA GLY A 79 7.59 2.22 13.17
C GLY A 79 6.65 3.41 12.95
N ILE A 80 6.59 4.02 11.76
CA ILE A 80 5.50 4.96 11.43
C ILE A 80 4.33 4.18 10.85
N ASP A 81 3.21 4.13 11.58
CA ASP A 81 1.95 3.64 11.06
C ASP A 81 1.41 4.64 10.01
N PRO A 82 1.42 4.29 8.71
CA PRO A 82 0.94 5.19 7.66
C PRO A 82 -0.54 5.54 7.82
N ALA A 83 -1.34 4.71 8.51
CA ALA A 83 -2.75 5.00 8.79
C ALA A 83 -2.93 6.10 9.84
N THR A 84 -1.88 6.42 10.61
CA THR A 84 -1.89 7.53 11.58
C THR A 84 -1.38 8.85 10.97
N ASP A 85 -0.65 8.78 9.85
CA ASP A 85 -0.05 9.95 9.17
C ASP A 85 -0.92 10.52 8.03
N VAL A 86 -1.97 9.80 7.60
CA VAL A 86 -3.05 10.40 6.82
C VAL A 86 -3.81 11.37 7.74
N GLY A 87 -3.44 12.65 7.65
CA GLY A 87 -4.22 13.75 8.21
C GLY A 87 -5.71 13.60 7.84
N PRO A 88 -6.62 14.19 8.65
CA PRO A 88 -8.05 13.93 8.55
C PRO A 88 -8.54 14.06 7.12
N ILE A 89 -9.23 13.03 6.63
CA ILE A 89 -9.98 13.07 5.37
C ILE A 89 -10.97 14.22 5.53
N GLN A 90 -10.68 15.37 4.90
CA GLN A 90 -11.61 16.49 4.95
C GLN A 90 -12.84 16.12 4.12
N PRO A 91 -14.05 16.36 4.66
CA PRO A 91 -15.32 16.01 4.00
C PRO A 91 -15.58 16.80 2.72
#